data_AF-A0A843HWR3-F1
#
_entry.id   AF-A0A843HWR3-F1
#
_cell.length_a   1.000
_cell.length_b   1.000
_cell.length_c   1.000
_cell.angle_alpha   90.00
_cell.angle_beta   90.00
_cell.angle_gamma   90.00
#
_symmetry.space_group_name_H-M   'P 1'
#
loop_
_entity.id
_entity.type
_entity.pdbx_description
1 polymer ?
#
loop_
_entity_poly.entity_id
_entity_poly.type
_entity_poly.pdbx_seq_one_letter_code
_entity_poly.pdbx_strand_id
1 'polypeptide(L)'
;MRLTNLLKETNQVLANHRITWNAIKFIRNSTGYIEMADFVKEAANITYDADHGDVHIDPTLKIVGGSWWLERGIYDGLEGWVFCRKPDPPTIKATQYHLTTDHLSPIEIDREDYQNRIELYNNKI
;
A
#
# COMPACT_ATOMS: atom_id res chain seq x y z
N MET A 1 -19.38 -17.95 1.59
CA MET A 1 -18.84 -17.90 0.22
C MET A 1 -19.51 -16.75 -0.51
N ARG A 2 -18.78 -15.65 -0.67
CA ARG A 2 -19.24 -14.43 -1.33
C ARG A 2 -18.60 -14.38 -2.70
N LEU A 3 -19.32 -14.91 -3.70
CA LEU A 3 -18.90 -14.83 -5.09
C LEU A 3 -18.87 -13.37 -5.54
N THR A 4 -17.68 -12.92 -5.93
CA THR A 4 -17.39 -11.55 -6.31
C THR A 4 -16.86 -11.53 -7.74
N ASN A 5 -17.44 -10.68 -8.58
CA ASN A 5 -16.92 -10.43 -9.92
C ASN A 5 -15.89 -9.30 -9.87
N LEU A 6 -14.70 -9.53 -10.44
CA LEU A 6 -13.57 -8.60 -10.34
C LEU A 6 -13.90 -7.23 -10.93
N LEU A 7 -14.46 -7.18 -12.14
CA LEU A 7 -14.80 -5.89 -12.77
C LEU A 7 -15.89 -5.13 -12.01
N LYS A 8 -16.93 -5.84 -11.53
CA LYS A 8 -18.00 -5.23 -10.72
C LYS A 8 -17.44 -4.65 -9.42
N GLU A 9 -16.57 -5.38 -8.75
CA GLU A 9 -15.90 -4.92 -7.53
C GLU A 9 -15.01 -3.70 -7.81
N THR A 10 -14.20 -3.74 -8.88
CA THR A 10 -13.39 -2.60 -9.32
C THR A 10 -14.26 -1.37 -9.54
N ASN A 11 -15.36 -1.50 -10.30
CA ASN A 11 -16.29 -0.40 -10.54
C ASN A 11 -16.88 0.16 -9.24
N GLN A 12 -17.23 -0.71 -8.30
CA GLN A 12 -17.78 -0.30 -7.01
C GLN A 12 -16.75 0.48 -6.18
N VAL A 13 -15.51 0.02 -6.12
CA VAL A 13 -14.44 0.70 -5.38
C VAL A 13 -14.12 2.06 -6.02
N LEU A 14 -14.01 2.13 -7.35
CA LEU A 14 -13.81 3.39 -8.07
C LEU A 14 -14.96 4.37 -7.79
N ALA A 15 -16.22 3.91 -7.86
CA ALA A 15 -17.38 4.73 -7.58
C ALA A 15 -17.44 5.24 -6.13
N ASN A 16 -17.11 4.39 -5.15
CA ASN A 16 -17.02 4.77 -3.73
C ASN A 16 -16.01 5.90 -3.49
N HIS A 17 -14.96 5.96 -4.30
CA HIS A 17 -13.95 7.02 -4.25
C HIS A 17 -14.16 8.15 -5.27
N ARG A 18 -15.30 8.15 -6.00
CA ARG A 18 -15.66 9.13 -7.05
C ARG A 18 -14.63 9.23 -8.17
N ILE A 19 -14.01 8.11 -8.51
CA ILE A 19 -13.00 7.99 -9.55
C ILE A 19 -13.65 7.40 -10.81
N THR A 20 -13.30 7.95 -11.97
CA THR A 20 -13.73 7.43 -13.27
C THR A 20 -12.58 6.68 -13.95
N TRP A 21 -12.92 5.79 -14.90
CA TRP A 21 -11.93 5.05 -15.68
C TRP A 21 -10.92 5.95 -16.40
N ASN A 22 -11.34 7.15 -16.83
CA ASN A 22 -10.46 8.13 -17.48
C ASN A 22 -9.35 8.67 -16.56
N ALA A 23 -9.47 8.51 -15.23
CA ALA A 23 -8.46 8.92 -14.27
C ALA A 23 -7.35 7.86 -14.09
N ILE A 24 -7.54 6.66 -14.64
CA ILE A 24 -6.54 5.58 -14.62
C ILE A 24 -5.41 5.94 -15.59
N LYS A 25 -4.18 5.77 -15.14
CA LYS A 25 -2.97 6.00 -15.93
C LYS A 25 -2.42 4.72 -16.52
N PHE A 26 -2.40 3.65 -15.74
CA PHE A 26 -2.00 2.32 -16.20
C PHE A 26 -2.51 1.25 -15.23
N ILE A 27 -2.52 0.02 -15.74
CA ILE A 27 -2.79 -1.19 -14.96
C ILE A 27 -1.54 -2.08 -15.10
N ARG A 28 -1.17 -2.76 -14.01
CA ARG A 28 -0.02 -3.67 -14.03
C ARG A 28 -0.21 -4.83 -13.07
N ASN A 29 0.60 -5.85 -13.27
CA ASN A 29 0.83 -6.93 -12.31
C ASN A 29 2.34 -7.22 -12.25
N SER A 30 2.73 -8.43 -11.84
CA SER A 30 4.13 -8.87 -11.80
C SER A 30 4.73 -9.13 -13.18
N THR A 31 3.92 -9.41 -14.20
CA THR A 31 4.37 -9.75 -15.55
C THR A 31 4.54 -8.52 -16.44
N GLY A 32 3.86 -7.42 -16.14
CA GLY A 32 4.05 -6.14 -16.83
C GLY A 32 2.84 -5.22 -16.82
N TYR A 33 2.79 -4.35 -17.83
CA TYR A 33 1.63 -3.50 -18.09
C TYR A 33 0.49 -4.31 -18.70
N ILE A 34 -0.73 -3.98 -18.30
CA ILE A 34 -1.96 -4.56 -18.83
C ILE A 34 -2.73 -3.43 -19.51
N GLU A 35 -3.09 -3.63 -20.78
CA GLU A 35 -3.93 -2.70 -21.50
C GLU A 35 -5.32 -2.63 -20.86
N MET A 36 -5.88 -1.42 -20.76
CA MET A 36 -7.14 -1.21 -20.04
C MET A 36 -8.30 -2.01 -20.65
N ALA A 37 -8.33 -2.13 -21.97
CA ALA A 37 -9.35 -2.90 -22.68
C ALA A 37 -9.26 -4.40 -22.35
N ASP A 38 -8.04 -4.95 -22.28
CA ASP A 38 -7.80 -6.35 -21.95
C ASP A 38 -8.17 -6.62 -20.49
N PHE A 39 -7.77 -5.73 -19.57
CA PHE A 39 -8.19 -5.83 -18.18
C PHE A 39 -9.72 -5.87 -18.04
N VAL A 40 -10.44 -4.94 -18.67
CA VAL A 40 -11.91 -4.87 -18.59
C VAL A 40 -12.54 -6.15 -19.15
N LYS A 41 -12.03 -6.64 -20.29
CA LYS A 41 -12.52 -7.86 -20.93
C LYS A 41 -12.30 -9.09 -20.05
N GLU A 42 -11.11 -9.25 -19.47
CA GLU A 42 -10.79 -10.38 -18.60
C GLU A 42 -11.54 -10.30 -17.27
N ALA A 43 -11.47 -9.16 -16.60
CA ALA A 43 -12.11 -8.94 -15.30
C ALA A 43 -13.64 -9.10 -15.33
N ALA A 44 -14.28 -8.84 -16.48
CA ALA A 44 -15.71 -9.09 -16.66
C ALA A 44 -16.07 -10.57 -16.49
N ASN A 45 -15.15 -11.48 -16.81
CA ASN A 45 -15.35 -12.93 -16.79
C ASN A 45 -14.79 -13.60 -15.52
N ILE A 46 -14.06 -12.85 -14.69
CA ILE A 46 -13.46 -13.39 -13.47
C ILE A 46 -14.45 -13.26 -12.30
N THR A 47 -14.85 -14.41 -11.76
CA THR A 47 -15.62 -14.52 -10.51
C THR A 47 -14.85 -15.41 -9.54
N TYR A 48 -14.67 -14.95 -8.32
CA TYR A 48 -13.88 -15.65 -7.29
C TYR A 48 -14.60 -15.62 -5.93
N ASP A 49 -14.23 -16.52 -5.01
CA ASP A 49 -14.69 -16.46 -3.63
C ASP A 49 -13.87 -15.42 -2.88
N ALA A 50 -14.53 -14.38 -2.37
CA ALA A 50 -13.86 -13.33 -1.62
C ALA A 50 -13.76 -13.63 -0.10
N ASP A 51 -14.38 -14.72 0.36
CA ASP A 51 -14.35 -15.14 1.76
C ASP A 51 -13.08 -15.96 2.09
N HIS A 52 -12.90 -16.30 3.37
CA HIS A 52 -11.70 -16.95 3.91
C HIS A 52 -11.20 -18.16 3.08
N GLY A 53 -9.97 -18.05 2.57
CA GLY A 53 -9.37 -19.08 1.73
C GLY A 53 -8.08 -18.63 1.03
N ASP A 54 -7.79 -19.28 -0.09
CA ASP A 54 -6.61 -19.04 -0.92
C ASP A 54 -6.72 -17.74 -1.71
N VAL A 55 -5.58 -17.22 -2.17
CA VAL A 55 -5.52 -16.06 -3.07
C VAL A 55 -6.01 -16.49 -4.46
N HIS A 56 -7.12 -15.91 -4.91
CA HIS A 56 -7.71 -16.19 -6.22
C HIS A 56 -7.29 -15.22 -7.32
N ILE A 57 -7.00 -13.96 -6.97
CA ILE A 57 -6.53 -12.93 -7.91
C ILE A 57 -5.07 -12.57 -7.61
N ASP A 58 -4.26 -12.36 -8.66
CA ASP A 58 -2.86 -11.99 -8.53
C ASP A 58 -2.67 -10.81 -7.54
N PRO A 59 -2.00 -11.00 -6.40
CA PRO A 59 -1.85 -9.98 -5.36
C PRO A 59 -0.97 -8.81 -5.83
N THR A 60 -0.22 -8.98 -6.93
CA THR A 60 0.60 -7.93 -7.52
C THR A 60 -0.17 -7.02 -8.47
N LEU A 61 -1.44 -7.32 -8.74
CA LEU A 61 -2.33 -6.52 -9.59
C LEU A 61 -2.58 -5.15 -8.95
N LYS A 62 -2.34 -4.09 -9.73
CA LYS A 62 -2.57 -2.69 -9.34
C LYS A 62 -3.24 -1.91 -10.45
N ILE A 63 -4.18 -1.04 -10.07
CA ILE A 63 -4.80 -0.04 -10.94
C ILE A 63 -4.33 1.33 -10.45
N VAL A 64 -3.56 2.05 -11.26
CA VAL A 64 -2.83 3.25 -10.82
C VAL A 64 -3.40 4.50 -11.47
N GLY A 65 -3.74 5.49 -10.64
CA GLY A 65 -4.09 6.85 -11.05
C GLY A 65 -3.00 7.86 -10.70
N GLY A 66 -3.31 9.16 -10.81
CA GLY A 66 -2.31 10.22 -10.64
C GLY A 66 -1.71 10.37 -9.23
N SER A 67 -2.50 10.10 -8.18
CA SER A 67 -2.05 10.22 -6.77
C SER A 67 -2.70 9.15 -5.88
N TRP A 68 -3.14 8.06 -6.48
CA TRP A 68 -3.84 6.96 -5.84
C TRP A 68 -3.62 5.67 -6.63
N TRP A 69 -3.82 4.54 -5.97
CA TRP A 69 -3.86 3.25 -6.64
C TRP A 69 -4.81 2.31 -5.90
N LEU A 70 -5.36 1.34 -6.63
CA LEU A 70 -5.93 0.13 -6.04
C LEU A 70 -4.85 -0.93 -6.00
N GLU A 71 -4.71 -1.58 -4.85
CA GLU A 71 -3.82 -2.71 -4.64
C GLU A 71 -4.66 -3.94 -4.32
N ARG A 72 -4.36 -5.06 -4.97
CA ARG A 72 -4.97 -6.33 -4.60
C ARG A 72 -4.38 -6.80 -3.28
N GLY A 73 -5.24 -7.28 -2.38
CA GLY A 73 -4.77 -7.78 -1.10
C GLY A 73 -5.84 -8.53 -0.32
N ILE A 74 -5.43 -9.04 0.85
CA ILE A 74 -6.31 -9.66 1.83
C ILE A 74 -6.35 -8.76 3.07
N TYR A 75 -7.56 -8.38 3.50
CA TYR A 75 -7.77 -7.68 4.75
C TYR A 75 -8.74 -8.48 5.61
N ASP A 76 -8.32 -8.85 6.81
CA ASP A 76 -9.11 -9.67 7.75
C ASP A 76 -9.64 -10.98 7.12
N GLY A 77 -8.79 -11.63 6.32
CA GLY A 77 -9.12 -12.87 5.62
C GLY A 77 -10.11 -12.71 4.46
N LEU A 78 -10.44 -11.47 4.05
CA LEU A 78 -11.25 -11.18 2.87
C LEU A 78 -10.37 -10.66 1.74
N GLU A 79 -10.45 -11.30 0.58
CA GLU A 79 -9.70 -10.88 -0.60
C GLU A 79 -10.45 -9.72 -1.29
N GLY A 80 -9.75 -8.62 -1.57
CA GLY A 80 -10.38 -7.40 -2.06
C GLY A 80 -9.41 -6.36 -2.64
N TRP A 81 -9.99 -5.23 -3.06
CA TRP A 81 -9.24 -4.03 -3.41
C TRP A 81 -8.97 -3.18 -2.16
N VAL A 82 -7.70 -2.82 -1.95
CA VAL A 82 -7.29 -1.80 -0.99
C VAL A 82 -7.05 -0.51 -1.74
N PHE A 83 -7.75 0.55 -1.36
CA PHE A 83 -7.57 1.86 -1.94
C PHE A 83 -6.46 2.63 -1.20
N CYS A 84 -5.43 3.02 -1.95
CA CYS A 84 -4.26 3.71 -1.45
C CYS A 84 -4.15 5.10 -2.08
N ARG A 85 -3.56 6.06 -1.34
CA ARG A 85 -3.22 7.39 -1.84
C ARG A 85 -1.77 7.70 -1.56
N LYS A 86 -1.17 8.54 -2.40
CA LYS A 86 0.13 9.14 -2.09
C LYS A 86 -0.02 9.89 -0.76
N PRO A 87 0.84 9.65 0.24
CA PRO A 87 0.77 10.37 1.49
C PRO A 87 1.04 11.85 1.24
N ASP A 88 0.34 12.70 1.97
CA ASP A 88 0.67 14.12 2.01
C ASP A 88 2.07 14.28 2.62
N PRO A 89 2.87 15.26 2.15
CA PRO A 89 4.10 15.60 2.84
C PRO A 89 3.78 15.93 4.30
N PRO A 90 4.63 15.52 5.26
CA PRO A 90 4.40 15.85 6.66
C PRO A 90 4.32 17.37 6.79
N THR A 91 3.21 17.86 7.35
CA THR A 91 3.00 19.28 7.63
C THR A 91 3.95 19.80 8.69
N ILE A 92 4.50 18.89 9.50
CA ILE A 92 5.55 19.14 10.47
C ILE A 92 6.87 18.80 9.76
N LYS A 93 7.72 19.80 9.48
CA LYS A 93 9.13 19.53 9.21
C LYS A 93 9.63 18.69 10.37
N ALA A 94 10.34 17.59 10.14
CA ALA A 94 10.98 16.85 11.21
C ALA A 94 11.83 17.84 12.03
N THR A 95 11.25 18.41 13.10
CA THR A 95 12.00 18.89 14.23
C THR A 95 12.78 17.66 14.61
N GLN A 96 14.10 17.74 14.45
CA GLN A 96 14.99 16.77 15.05
C GLN A 96 14.43 16.52 16.44
N TYR A 97 13.92 15.32 16.68
CA TYR A 97 13.60 14.90 18.03
C TYR A 97 14.95 14.89 18.73
N HIS A 98 15.35 16.04 19.28
CA HIS A 98 16.12 16.01 20.50
C HIS A 98 15.16 15.31 21.44
N LEU A 99 15.42 14.04 21.70
CA LEU A 99 14.73 13.28 22.72
C LEU A 99 14.95 14.05 24.02
N THR A 100 14.08 15.01 24.33
CA THR A 100 13.99 15.53 25.68
C THR A 100 13.36 14.39 26.46
N THR A 101 14.20 13.75 27.25
CA THR A 101 13.87 12.61 28.11
C THR A 101 12.98 13.07 29.27
N ASP A 102 11.83 13.67 28.98
CA ASP A 102 10.96 14.18 30.04
C ASP A 102 10.00 13.12 30.59
N HIS A 103 9.88 11.95 29.93
CA HIS A 103 9.07 10.83 30.45
C HIS A 103 9.70 9.44 30.30
N LEU A 104 11.01 9.36 30.17
CA LEU A 104 11.73 8.10 30.42
C LEU A 104 12.59 8.33 31.65
N SER A 105 12.39 7.50 32.68
CA SER A 105 13.36 7.37 33.78
C SER A 105 14.76 7.31 33.17
N PRO A 106 15.74 8.09 33.63
CA PRO A 106 17.06 8.14 33.01
C PRO A 106 17.65 6.74 32.93
N ILE A 107 17.74 6.19 31.73
CA ILE A 107 18.79 5.21 31.47
C ILE A 107 20.02 6.10 31.30
N GLU A 108 20.86 6.13 32.34
CA GLU A 108 22.19 6.73 32.29
C GLU A 108 23.01 5.96 31.25
N ILE A 109 22.84 6.30 29.97
CA ILE A 109 23.80 5.91 28.96
C ILE A 109 24.98 6.84 29.17
N ASP A 110 26.04 6.27 29.75
CA ASP A 110 27.33 6.92 29.90
C ASP A 110 27.71 7.62 28.58
N ARG A 111 28.14 8.88 28.69
CA ARG A 111 28.49 9.71 27.53
C ARG A 111 29.53 9.02 26.64
N GLU A 112 30.35 8.16 27.23
CA GLU A 112 31.35 7.36 26.54
C GLU A 112 30.74 6.26 25.65
N ASP A 113 29.67 5.58 26.09
CA ASP A 113 28.96 4.57 25.26
C ASP A 113 28.30 5.20 24.04
N TYR A 114 27.71 6.40 24.20
CA TYR A 114 27.06 7.10 23.10
C TYR A 114 28.06 7.54 22.02
N GLN A 115 29.21 8.08 22.41
CA GLN A 115 30.25 8.47 21.44
C GLN A 115 30.84 7.25 20.73
N ASN A 116 31.09 6.16 21.45
CA ASN A 116 31.59 4.91 20.86
C ASN A 116 30.63 4.32 19.82
N ARG A 117 29.30 4.40 20.04
CA ARG A 117 28.30 3.92 19.07
C ARG A 117 28.23 4.78 17.80
N ILE A 118 28.41 6.09 17.92
CA ILE A 118 28.47 6.99 16.75
C ILE A 118 29.73 6.71 15.92
N GLU A 119 30.88 6.53 16.55
CA GLU A 119 32.11 6.18 15.82
C GLU A 119 32.01 4.82 15.12
N LEU A 120 31.39 3.82 15.76
CA LEU A 120 31.18 2.50 15.17
C LEU A 120 30.26 2.52 13.94
N TYR A 121 29.32 3.48 13.89
CA TYR A 121 28.42 3.65 12.75
C TYR A 121 29.10 4.38 11.58
N ASN A 122 29.98 5.33 11.88
CA ASN A 122 30.66 6.15 10.88
C ASN A 122 31.93 5.50 10.30
N ASN A 123 32.51 4.50 10.99
CA ASN A 123 33.71 3.78 10.54
C ASN A 123 33.41 2.44 9.83
N LYS A 124 32.15 2.16 9.48
CA LYS A 124 31.78 1.05 8.58
C LYS A 124 31.68 1.54 7.13
N ILE A 125 32.81 1.91 6.52
CA ILE A 125 33.01 2.00 5.07
C ILE A 125 34.34 1.34 4.74
#